data_AF-A0A562NMV3-F1
#
_entry.id   AF-A0A562NMV3-F1
#
_cell.length_a   1.000
_cell.length_b   1.000
_cell.length_c   1.000
_cell.angle_alpha   90.00
_cell.angle_beta   90.00
_cell.angle_gamma   90.00
#
_symmetry.space_group_name_H-M   'P 1'
#
loop_
_entity.id
_entity.type
_entity.pdbx_description
1 polymer ?
#
loop_
_entity_poly.entity_id
_entity_poly.type
_entity_poly.pdbx_seq_one_letter_code
_entity_poly.pdbx_strand_id
1 'polypeptide(L)'
;MADILRTHGYRAQIAQDAAGAAGFAHCLVISPQNFRRLPPNYIAFQLEQSVSQRWFTPDYVGKLEAARAVLDYSCENLGFLQEKGLPFERLFWLPIDTDPTVARGKKSAARKGALFYGDAFSPRRKEILTQLKAAIPELQIATNLFGADLSTALRNTAVVVNVHFYDGALLETTRINQALSHGAMVVSEVGADAANHGALRDVVDFAPVGDVEALIRLTRRALDDAEHRQARLGTIASFATRTDNRFRAGFRRFLLAQDMISFDEFNQAEPNWPAPLEAEVTRRICLTLPETSARRTQFLSQAPAADFMLWDGLRGQPGWRGAAFSHSQICRRLIAEGEELAIICEDDVLFPADFEERLDLVQRYLARTEWEMFSGFIADLHPEAKILAIEEFEGVTFVHIDRAVSMVFNILRRPVMQHLAEWNAENDNPYTNTIDRWLENRPTRVVVALPFLVGHRSDAKSTLREDQITRYDELSQRSLELLDRKIRAFRAGRAG
;
A
#
# COMPACT_ATOMS: atom_id res chain seq x y z
N MET A 1 14.61 -10.39 -2.41
CA MET A 1 13.70 -11.53 -2.12
C MET A 1 14.42 -12.67 -1.41
N ALA A 2 15.43 -13.30 -2.03
CA ALA A 2 16.13 -14.46 -1.45
C ALA A 2 16.65 -14.20 -0.02
N ASP A 3 17.23 -13.04 0.24
CA ASP A 3 17.70 -12.71 1.59
C ASP A 3 16.57 -12.57 2.61
N ILE A 4 15.41 -12.05 2.21
CA ILE A 4 14.24 -11.92 3.08
C ILE A 4 13.68 -13.31 3.42
N LEU A 5 13.62 -14.21 2.44
CA LEU A 5 13.22 -15.61 2.65
C LEU A 5 14.16 -16.29 3.66
N ARG A 6 15.49 -16.12 3.50
CA ARG A 6 16.48 -16.69 4.41
C ARG A 6 16.35 -16.15 5.84
N THR A 7 16.01 -14.87 6.01
CA THR A 7 15.76 -14.32 7.36
C THR A 7 14.57 -14.95 8.07
N HIS A 8 13.64 -15.53 7.31
CA HIS A 8 12.47 -16.26 7.80
C HIS A 8 12.65 -17.78 7.72
N GLY A 9 13.89 -18.27 7.72
CA GLY A 9 14.21 -19.70 7.79
C GLY A 9 14.08 -20.49 6.49
N TYR A 10 13.68 -19.87 5.37
CA TYR A 10 13.57 -20.55 4.09
C TYR A 10 14.92 -20.78 3.42
N ARG A 11 15.08 -21.97 2.81
CA ARG A 11 16.14 -22.20 1.82
C ARG A 11 15.77 -21.48 0.51
N ALA A 12 16.61 -20.54 0.08
CA ALA A 12 16.41 -19.79 -1.16
C ALA A 12 17.59 -19.93 -2.13
N GLN A 13 17.29 -20.19 -3.40
CA GLN A 13 18.23 -20.30 -4.52
C GLN A 13 17.80 -19.36 -5.65
N ILE A 14 18.77 -18.78 -6.35
CA ILE A 14 18.56 -18.00 -7.58
C ILE A 14 19.03 -18.86 -8.74
N ALA A 15 18.22 -18.98 -9.78
CA ALA A 15 18.53 -19.67 -11.02
C ALA A 15 18.10 -18.81 -12.22
N GLN A 16 18.72 -19.06 -13.37
CA GLN A 16 18.43 -18.33 -14.62
C GLN A 16 17.55 -19.14 -15.59
N ASP A 17 17.21 -20.38 -15.24
CA ASP A 17 16.37 -21.27 -16.02
C ASP A 17 15.33 -21.98 -15.15
N ALA A 18 14.34 -22.60 -15.80
CA ALA A 18 13.24 -23.29 -15.13
C ALA A 18 13.66 -24.63 -14.49
N ALA A 19 14.82 -25.21 -14.85
CA ALA A 19 15.29 -26.46 -14.24
C ALA A 19 15.67 -26.24 -12.77
N GLY A 20 16.10 -25.02 -12.42
CA GLY A 20 16.35 -24.62 -11.04
C GLY A 20 15.12 -24.62 -10.12
N ALA A 21 13.91 -24.80 -10.64
CA ALA A 21 12.68 -24.87 -9.84
C ALA A 21 12.45 -26.23 -9.17
N ALA A 22 13.11 -27.30 -9.64
CA ALA A 22 12.90 -28.64 -9.13
C ALA A 22 13.26 -28.75 -7.63
N GLY A 23 12.34 -29.29 -6.83
CA GLY A 23 12.53 -29.47 -5.39
C GLY A 23 12.24 -28.24 -4.52
N PHE A 24 11.73 -27.14 -5.09
CA PHE A 24 11.29 -25.97 -4.34
C PHE A 24 9.76 -25.89 -4.29
N ALA A 25 9.20 -25.62 -3.11
CA ALA A 25 7.75 -25.49 -2.91
C ALA A 25 7.18 -24.18 -3.49
N HIS A 26 7.99 -23.13 -3.53
CA HIS A 26 7.62 -21.82 -4.07
C HIS A 26 8.64 -21.40 -5.12
N CYS A 27 8.15 -21.02 -6.30
CA CYS A 27 8.98 -20.51 -7.39
C CYS A 27 8.56 -19.09 -7.74
N LEU A 28 9.47 -18.12 -7.55
CA LEU A 28 9.27 -16.74 -7.96
C LEU A 28 9.97 -16.51 -9.30
N VAL A 29 9.22 -16.08 -10.30
CA VAL A 29 9.70 -15.86 -11.66
C VAL A 29 9.66 -14.36 -11.96
N ILE A 30 10.84 -13.77 -12.13
CA ILE A 30 10.98 -12.35 -12.48
C ILE A 30 10.93 -12.23 -14.01
N SER A 31 10.09 -11.33 -14.52
CA SER A 31 9.87 -11.13 -15.96
C SER A 31 9.49 -12.43 -16.69
N PRO A 32 8.31 -13.02 -16.40
CA PRO A 32 7.90 -14.31 -16.96
C PRO A 32 7.80 -14.35 -18.50
N GLN A 33 7.68 -13.21 -19.17
CA GLN A 33 7.73 -13.08 -20.63
C GLN A 33 9.04 -13.63 -21.23
N ASN A 34 10.14 -13.61 -20.48
CA ASN A 34 11.45 -14.06 -20.95
C ASN A 34 11.61 -15.58 -20.97
N PHE A 35 10.62 -16.32 -20.46
CA PHE A 35 10.69 -17.77 -20.34
C PHE A 35 9.70 -18.45 -21.29
N ARG A 36 10.18 -19.45 -22.03
CA ARG A 36 9.33 -20.27 -22.91
C ARG A 36 8.46 -21.25 -22.12
N ARG A 37 8.96 -21.76 -21.00
CA ARG A 37 8.25 -22.68 -20.10
C ARG A 37 8.44 -22.21 -18.67
N LEU A 38 7.36 -22.27 -17.90
CA LEU A 38 7.31 -21.86 -16.50
C LEU A 38 6.95 -23.08 -15.64
N PRO A 39 7.49 -23.18 -14.41
CA PRO A 39 7.10 -24.22 -13.49
C PRO A 39 5.63 -24.06 -13.08
N PRO A 40 4.94 -25.13 -12.68
CA PRO A 40 3.58 -25.03 -12.15
C PRO A 40 3.55 -24.21 -10.84
N ASN A 41 2.41 -23.61 -10.52
CA ASN A 41 2.17 -22.87 -9.26
C ASN A 41 3.19 -21.74 -8.95
N TYR A 42 3.79 -21.18 -10.00
CA TYR A 42 4.76 -20.10 -9.85
C TYR A 42 4.10 -18.77 -9.45
N ILE A 43 4.90 -17.88 -8.88
CA ILE A 43 4.55 -16.49 -8.58
C ILE A 43 5.26 -15.63 -9.62
N ALA A 44 4.51 -14.85 -10.38
CA ALA A 44 5.06 -13.91 -11.34
C ALA A 44 5.49 -12.63 -10.63
N PHE A 45 6.66 -12.08 -10.98
CA PHE A 45 6.95 -10.66 -10.77
C PHE A 45 6.96 -9.98 -12.14
N GLN A 46 5.87 -9.27 -12.40
CA GLN A 46 5.67 -8.42 -13.57
C GLN A 46 6.56 -7.18 -13.43
N LEU A 47 7.26 -6.80 -14.51
CA LEU A 47 8.09 -5.58 -14.54
C LEU A 47 7.87 -4.68 -15.78
N GLU A 48 6.96 -5.05 -16.68
CA GLU A 48 6.66 -4.26 -17.89
C GLU A 48 5.74 -3.08 -17.57
N GLN A 49 5.69 -2.05 -18.43
CA GLN A 49 4.83 -0.88 -18.18
C GLN A 49 3.53 -0.97 -18.97
N SER A 50 2.38 -0.78 -18.31
CA SER A 50 1.04 -0.81 -18.92
C SER A 50 0.79 0.30 -19.94
N VAL A 51 1.59 1.37 -19.91
CA VAL A 51 1.55 2.48 -20.89
C VAL A 51 1.87 2.04 -22.33
N SER A 52 2.38 0.82 -22.52
CA SER A 52 2.69 0.25 -23.82
C SER A 52 2.12 -1.17 -23.95
N GLN A 53 1.32 -1.40 -24.99
CA GLN A 53 0.81 -2.74 -25.29
C GLN A 53 1.87 -3.69 -25.86
N ARG A 54 3.07 -3.18 -26.19
CA ARG A 54 4.14 -3.95 -26.86
C ARG A 54 4.43 -5.29 -26.16
N TRP A 55 4.44 -5.29 -24.84
CA TRP A 55 4.83 -6.46 -24.04
C TRP A 55 3.64 -7.25 -23.50
N PHE A 56 2.45 -6.64 -23.41
CA PHE A 56 1.20 -7.30 -23.00
C PHE A 56 0.55 -8.07 -24.16
N THR A 57 1.31 -9.00 -24.73
CA THR A 57 0.81 -9.94 -25.73
C THR A 57 -0.15 -10.96 -25.10
N PRO A 58 -1.03 -11.61 -25.87
CA PRO A 58 -1.89 -12.67 -25.34
C PRO A 58 -1.12 -13.80 -24.64
N ASP A 59 0.06 -14.18 -25.14
CA ASP A 59 0.92 -15.17 -24.50
C ASP A 59 1.40 -14.69 -23.12
N TYR A 60 1.81 -13.42 -23.00
CA TYR A 60 2.27 -12.88 -21.73
C TYR A 60 1.14 -12.77 -20.71
N VAL A 61 -0.03 -12.26 -21.14
CA VAL A 61 -1.22 -12.18 -20.27
C VAL A 61 -1.63 -13.59 -19.80
N GLY A 62 -1.67 -14.57 -20.71
CA GLY A 62 -1.98 -15.96 -20.35
C GLY A 62 -1.00 -16.58 -19.36
N LYS A 63 0.29 -16.20 -19.41
CA LYS A 63 1.26 -16.56 -18.36
C LYS A 63 0.83 -15.95 -17.03
N LEU A 64 0.58 -14.64 -16.96
CA LEU A 64 0.18 -13.96 -15.72
C LEU A 64 -1.12 -14.54 -15.12
N GLU A 65 -2.10 -14.89 -15.96
CA GLU A 65 -3.34 -15.55 -15.53
C GLU A 65 -3.10 -16.94 -14.92
N ALA A 66 -2.15 -17.68 -15.47
CA ALA A 66 -1.75 -19.00 -14.98
C ALA A 66 -0.87 -18.97 -13.71
N ALA A 67 -0.36 -17.79 -13.33
CA ALA A 67 0.41 -17.64 -12.11
C ALA A 67 -0.49 -17.79 -10.87
N ARG A 68 0.07 -18.36 -9.79
CA ARG A 68 -0.60 -18.44 -8.48
C ARG A 68 -0.86 -17.04 -7.92
N ALA A 69 0.09 -16.15 -8.10
CA ALA A 69 0.04 -14.75 -7.74
C ALA A 69 0.93 -13.92 -8.68
N VAL A 70 0.60 -12.65 -8.86
CA VAL A 70 1.35 -11.68 -9.64
C VAL A 70 1.74 -10.52 -8.74
N LEU A 71 3.04 -10.33 -8.56
CA LEU A 71 3.63 -9.17 -7.92
C LEU A 71 3.84 -8.11 -9.01
N ASP A 72 3.56 -6.84 -8.70
CA ASP A 72 3.79 -5.71 -9.60
C ASP A 72 4.26 -4.49 -8.79
N TYR A 73 5.12 -3.66 -9.39
CA TYR A 73 5.69 -2.50 -8.73
C TYR A 73 4.83 -1.23 -8.81
N SER A 74 3.85 -1.19 -9.73
CA SER A 74 3.02 -0.02 -10.00
C SER A 74 1.54 -0.31 -9.74
N CYS A 75 0.86 0.61 -9.06
CA CYS A 75 -0.59 0.53 -8.84
C CYS A 75 -1.39 0.72 -10.15
N GLU A 76 -0.84 1.49 -11.08
CA GLU A 76 -1.38 1.73 -12.43
C GLU A 76 -1.34 0.45 -13.26
N ASN A 77 -0.24 -0.30 -13.17
CA ASN A 77 -0.16 -1.64 -13.77
C ASN A 77 -1.19 -2.59 -13.17
N LEU A 78 -1.39 -2.57 -11.85
CA LEU A 78 -2.39 -3.41 -11.20
C LEU A 78 -3.81 -3.10 -11.69
N GLY A 79 -4.18 -1.82 -11.79
CA GLY A 79 -5.46 -1.41 -12.37
C GLY A 79 -5.63 -1.91 -13.81
N PHE A 80 -4.60 -1.75 -14.65
CA PHE A 80 -4.60 -2.27 -16.02
C PHE A 80 -4.77 -3.80 -16.07
N LEU A 81 -4.11 -4.55 -15.20
CA LEU A 81 -4.25 -6.02 -15.15
C LEU A 81 -5.66 -6.45 -14.72
N GLN A 82 -6.30 -5.72 -13.81
CA GLN A 82 -7.70 -5.95 -13.44
C GLN A 82 -8.65 -5.71 -14.60
N GLU A 83 -8.44 -4.65 -15.39
CA GLU A 83 -9.20 -4.38 -16.61
C GLU A 83 -9.02 -5.49 -17.66
N LYS A 84 -7.87 -6.19 -17.65
CA LYS A 84 -7.63 -7.39 -18.46
C LYS A 84 -8.28 -8.66 -17.92
N GLY A 85 -8.93 -8.59 -16.76
CA GLY A 85 -9.66 -9.70 -16.16
C GLY A 85 -8.87 -10.49 -15.11
N LEU A 86 -7.67 -10.03 -14.72
CA LEU A 86 -6.94 -10.69 -13.64
C LEU A 86 -7.64 -10.41 -12.30
N PRO A 87 -7.92 -11.45 -11.50
CA PRO A 87 -8.57 -11.30 -10.19
C PRO A 87 -7.66 -10.53 -9.22
N PHE A 88 -8.20 -9.52 -8.54
CA PHE A 88 -7.42 -8.69 -7.60
C PHE A 88 -6.81 -9.54 -6.48
N GLU A 89 -7.47 -10.64 -6.13
CA GLU A 89 -7.08 -11.61 -5.12
C GLU A 89 -5.69 -12.19 -5.41
N ARG A 90 -5.29 -12.25 -6.69
CA ARG A 90 -3.98 -12.75 -7.14
C ARG A 90 -2.96 -11.65 -7.41
N LEU A 91 -3.37 -10.39 -7.43
CA LEU A 91 -2.52 -9.25 -7.75
C LEU A 91 -1.96 -8.65 -6.45
N PHE A 92 -0.66 -8.39 -6.35
CA PHE A 92 -0.04 -7.83 -5.16
C PHE A 92 0.90 -6.70 -5.54
N TRP A 93 0.76 -5.57 -4.84
CA TRP A 93 1.67 -4.46 -4.99
C TRP A 93 2.97 -4.73 -4.22
N LEU A 94 4.08 -4.67 -4.94
CA LEU A 94 5.44 -4.83 -4.43
C LEU A 94 6.34 -3.74 -5.05
N PRO A 95 6.41 -2.55 -4.43
CA PRO A 95 7.20 -1.45 -4.97
C PRO A 95 8.68 -1.80 -4.92
N ILE A 96 9.43 -1.38 -5.95
CA ILE A 96 10.88 -1.56 -6.01
C ILE A 96 11.57 -0.46 -5.22
N ASP A 97 12.60 -0.86 -4.48
CA ASP A 97 13.34 0.00 -3.57
C ASP A 97 14.83 -0.34 -3.62
N THR A 98 15.65 0.46 -2.94
CA THR A 98 17.09 0.23 -2.84
C THR A 98 17.42 -1.10 -2.17
N ASP A 99 18.59 -1.64 -2.46
CA ASP A 99 19.17 -2.80 -1.79
C ASP A 99 20.21 -2.35 -0.74
N PRO A 100 19.87 -2.42 0.57
CA PRO A 100 20.78 -2.02 1.64
C PRO A 100 22.04 -2.89 1.71
N THR A 101 22.01 -4.12 1.18
CA THR A 101 23.19 -5.01 1.19
C THR A 101 24.26 -4.52 0.22
N VAL A 102 23.83 -3.96 -0.92
CA VAL A 102 24.71 -3.33 -1.90
C VAL A 102 25.23 -2.00 -1.37
N ALA A 103 24.35 -1.19 -0.76
CA ALA A 103 24.69 0.13 -0.22
C ALA A 103 25.73 0.08 0.91
N ARG A 104 25.74 -1.00 1.71
CA ARG A 104 26.74 -1.24 2.77
C ARG A 104 28.08 -1.77 2.26
N GLY A 105 28.21 -2.04 0.96
CA GLY A 105 29.43 -2.54 0.33
C GLY A 105 30.63 -1.58 0.42
N LYS A 106 31.82 -2.05 0.02
CA LYS A 106 33.06 -1.25 0.04
C LYS A 106 32.88 0.06 -0.74
N LYS A 107 33.26 1.18 -0.09
CA LYS A 107 33.38 2.49 -0.75
C LYS A 107 34.37 2.38 -1.92
N SER A 108 33.94 2.74 -3.12
CA SER A 108 34.80 2.80 -4.30
C SER A 108 35.70 4.03 -4.26
N ALA A 109 36.70 4.06 -5.14
CA ALA A 109 37.48 5.25 -5.46
C ALA A 109 36.58 6.43 -5.89
N ALA A 110 37.15 7.62 -6.06
CA ALA A 110 36.41 8.81 -6.49
C ALA A 110 35.58 8.52 -7.76
N ARG A 111 34.25 8.59 -7.62
CA ARG A 111 33.28 8.42 -8.71
C ARG A 111 33.43 9.55 -9.74
N LYS A 112 33.30 9.25 -11.02
CA LYS A 112 33.47 10.24 -12.11
C LYS A 112 32.48 9.99 -13.25
N GLY A 113 32.25 11.04 -14.03
CA GLY A 113 31.46 10.98 -15.26
C GLY A 113 29.99 10.66 -15.05
N ALA A 114 29.27 10.57 -16.17
CA ALA A 114 27.86 10.24 -16.20
C ALA A 114 27.62 8.93 -16.96
N LEU A 115 26.56 8.21 -16.60
CA LEU A 115 26.16 6.95 -17.26
C LEU A 115 24.67 6.96 -17.57
N PHE A 116 24.33 6.63 -18.82
CA PHE A 116 23.03 6.07 -19.16
C PHE A 116 23.22 4.56 -19.40
N TYR A 117 22.31 3.73 -18.87
CA TYR A 117 22.28 2.30 -19.16
C TYR A 117 20.86 1.78 -19.43
N GLY A 118 20.73 0.96 -20.47
CA GLY A 118 19.47 0.42 -20.95
C GLY A 118 19.40 0.44 -22.48
N ASP A 119 18.23 0.11 -23.05
CA ASP A 119 18.01 0.23 -24.49
C ASP A 119 18.05 1.72 -24.90
N ALA A 120 19.07 2.10 -25.66
CA ALA A 120 19.29 3.45 -26.17
C ALA A 120 18.72 3.68 -27.58
N PHE A 121 18.12 2.65 -28.20
CA PHE A 121 17.78 2.65 -29.62
C PHE A 121 16.35 3.07 -29.92
N SER A 122 15.50 3.30 -28.90
CA SER A 122 14.19 3.91 -29.15
C SER A 122 14.39 5.30 -29.79
N PRO A 123 13.58 5.69 -30.79
CA PRO A 123 13.74 6.99 -31.45
C PRO A 123 13.82 8.16 -30.47
N ARG A 124 12.98 8.13 -29.42
CA ARG A 124 12.96 9.10 -28.34
C ARG A 124 14.27 9.16 -27.57
N ARG A 125 14.76 8.01 -27.07
CA ARG A 125 16.01 7.97 -26.31
C ARG A 125 17.19 8.36 -27.17
N LYS A 126 17.22 7.91 -28.42
CA LYS A 126 18.30 8.26 -29.36
C LYS A 126 18.41 9.77 -29.51
N GLU A 127 17.31 10.46 -29.73
CA GLU A 127 17.29 11.93 -29.85
C GLU A 127 17.84 12.63 -28.59
N ILE A 128 17.29 12.31 -27.43
CA ILE A 128 17.67 12.92 -26.15
C ILE A 128 19.13 12.60 -25.79
N LEU A 129 19.55 11.34 -25.93
CA LEU A 129 20.89 10.89 -25.61
C LEU A 129 21.94 11.48 -26.56
N THR A 130 21.61 11.72 -27.83
CA THR A 130 22.50 12.42 -28.77
C THR A 130 22.78 13.85 -28.29
N GLN A 131 21.74 14.58 -27.90
CA GLN A 131 21.89 15.95 -27.38
C GLN A 131 22.65 15.99 -26.04
N LEU A 132 22.31 15.09 -25.11
CA LEU A 132 23.04 14.95 -23.83
C LEU A 132 24.52 14.64 -24.05
N LYS A 133 24.84 13.69 -24.96
CA LYS A 133 26.21 13.31 -25.26
C LYS A 133 27.02 14.44 -25.90
N ALA A 134 26.38 15.27 -26.73
CA ALA A 134 27.01 16.44 -27.31
C ALA A 134 27.38 17.48 -26.23
N ALA A 135 26.49 17.71 -25.25
CA ALA A 135 26.73 18.65 -24.17
C ALA A 135 27.59 18.10 -23.02
N ILE A 136 27.65 16.77 -22.86
CA ILE A 136 28.34 16.07 -21.78
C ILE A 136 29.26 14.99 -22.38
N PRO A 137 30.48 15.35 -22.82
CA PRO A 137 31.42 14.42 -23.47
C PRO A 137 31.76 13.19 -22.62
N GLU A 138 31.75 13.32 -21.29
CA GLU A 138 31.99 12.26 -20.32
C GLU A 138 30.78 11.33 -20.06
N LEU A 139 29.61 11.58 -20.67
CA LEU A 139 28.45 10.69 -20.59
C LEU A 139 28.73 9.38 -21.34
N GLN A 140 28.72 8.26 -20.62
CA GLN A 140 28.79 6.93 -21.21
C GLN A 140 27.37 6.42 -21.48
N ILE A 141 27.14 5.83 -22.66
CA ILE A 141 25.88 5.21 -23.03
C ILE A 141 26.15 3.71 -23.18
N ALA A 142 25.58 2.91 -22.28
CA ALA A 142 25.81 1.46 -22.24
C ALA A 142 24.51 0.69 -22.52
N THR A 143 24.52 -0.14 -23.56
CA THR A 143 23.45 -1.08 -23.89
C THR A 143 23.87 -2.49 -23.48
N ASN A 144 22.94 -3.35 -23.06
CA ASN A 144 23.20 -4.73 -22.64
C ASN A 144 24.16 -4.90 -21.45
N LEU A 145 24.13 -3.95 -20.50
CA LEU A 145 24.95 -4.00 -19.30
C LEU A 145 24.18 -4.64 -18.14
N PHE A 146 24.67 -5.77 -17.62
CA PHE A 146 23.97 -6.57 -16.59
C PHE A 146 24.92 -7.09 -15.50
N GLY A 147 24.36 -7.60 -14.41
CA GLY A 147 25.09 -8.35 -13.38
C GLY A 147 26.28 -7.60 -12.76
N ALA A 148 27.43 -8.29 -12.69
CA ALA A 148 28.64 -7.76 -12.08
C ALA A 148 29.22 -6.56 -12.85
N ASP A 149 29.08 -6.54 -14.17
CA ASP A 149 29.56 -5.43 -15.01
C ASP A 149 28.75 -4.17 -14.75
N LEU A 150 27.42 -4.29 -14.67
CA LEU A 150 26.55 -3.19 -14.27
C LEU A 150 26.88 -2.68 -12.87
N SER A 151 27.07 -3.59 -11.92
CA SER A 151 27.42 -3.24 -10.54
C SER A 151 28.75 -2.47 -10.48
N THR A 152 29.72 -2.86 -11.31
CA THR A 152 31.03 -2.19 -11.41
C THR A 152 30.89 -0.81 -12.03
N ALA A 153 30.15 -0.68 -13.13
CA ALA A 153 29.90 0.62 -13.77
C ALA A 153 29.22 1.60 -12.81
N LEU A 154 28.18 1.16 -12.09
CA LEU A 154 27.45 1.99 -11.13
C LEU A 154 28.33 2.44 -9.95
N ARG A 155 29.25 1.60 -9.47
CA ARG A 155 30.20 1.98 -8.39
C ARG A 155 31.21 3.04 -8.82
N ASN A 156 31.51 3.12 -10.11
CA ASN A 156 32.52 4.04 -10.64
C ASN A 156 31.91 5.35 -11.19
N THR A 157 30.60 5.35 -11.44
CA THR A 157 29.87 6.49 -12.02
C THR A 157 29.48 7.50 -10.96
N ALA A 158 29.66 8.80 -11.23
CA ALA A 158 29.19 9.86 -10.33
C ALA A 158 27.67 10.08 -10.44
N VAL A 159 27.18 10.18 -11.68
CA VAL A 159 25.77 10.49 -11.97
C VAL A 159 25.19 9.51 -12.98
N VAL A 160 24.06 8.90 -12.67
CA VAL A 160 23.26 8.13 -13.62
C VAL A 160 22.18 9.04 -14.20
N VAL A 161 22.08 9.07 -15.52
CA VAL A 161 21.01 9.79 -16.23
C VAL A 161 19.92 8.79 -16.62
N ASN A 162 18.70 9.04 -16.16
CA ASN A 162 17.52 8.22 -16.43
C ASN A 162 16.61 8.93 -17.43
N VAL A 163 16.47 8.34 -18.62
CA VAL A 163 15.61 8.82 -19.71
C VAL A 163 14.60 7.73 -20.03
N HIS A 164 13.31 8.09 -20.07
CA HIS A 164 12.23 7.14 -20.29
C HIS A 164 12.23 6.56 -21.71
N PHE A 165 11.85 5.29 -21.81
CA PHE A 165 11.76 4.59 -23.09
C PHE A 165 10.55 5.07 -23.91
N TYR A 166 9.41 5.21 -23.23
CA TYR A 166 8.14 5.67 -23.78
C TYR A 166 7.90 7.15 -23.44
N ASP A 167 7.06 7.80 -24.25
CA ASP A 167 6.40 9.01 -23.81
C ASP A 167 5.29 8.67 -22.80
N GLY A 168 5.10 9.50 -21.77
CA GLY A 168 4.18 9.21 -20.67
C GLY A 168 4.54 7.95 -19.85
N ALA A 169 5.81 7.55 -19.80
CA ALA A 169 6.25 6.36 -19.08
C ALA A 169 6.01 6.46 -17.57
N LEU A 170 5.79 5.29 -16.93
CA LEU A 170 5.94 5.17 -15.49
C LEU A 170 7.41 5.38 -15.10
N LEU A 171 7.64 5.91 -13.90
CA LEU A 171 8.97 6.14 -13.39
C LEU A 171 9.76 4.82 -13.35
N GLU A 172 10.96 4.81 -13.96
CA GLU A 172 11.84 3.63 -14.02
C GLU A 172 12.53 3.37 -12.67
N THR A 173 11.74 3.08 -11.64
CA THR A 173 12.19 2.83 -10.27
C THR A 173 13.19 1.68 -10.17
N THR A 174 13.16 0.71 -11.10
CA THR A 174 14.21 -0.31 -11.27
C THR A 174 15.59 0.32 -11.48
N ARG A 175 15.73 1.23 -12.46
CA ARG A 175 17.00 1.90 -12.78
C ARG A 175 17.43 2.80 -11.63
N ILE A 176 16.50 3.62 -11.16
CA ILE A 176 16.76 4.62 -10.13
C ILE A 176 17.24 3.96 -8.84
N ASN A 177 16.47 3.01 -8.30
CA ASN A 177 16.83 2.37 -7.04
C ASN A 177 18.11 1.54 -7.17
N GLN A 178 18.37 0.93 -8.33
CA GLN A 178 19.63 0.22 -8.55
C GLN A 178 20.82 1.17 -8.52
N ALA A 179 20.75 2.35 -9.15
CA ALA A 179 21.80 3.37 -9.10
C ALA A 179 22.01 3.91 -7.67
N LEU A 180 20.93 4.26 -6.98
CA LEU A 180 20.96 4.72 -5.58
C LEU A 180 21.57 3.67 -4.64
N SER A 181 21.28 2.39 -4.85
CA SER A 181 21.87 1.28 -4.07
C SER A 181 23.40 1.20 -4.20
N HIS A 182 23.96 1.69 -5.30
CA HIS A 182 25.42 1.76 -5.51
C HIS A 182 26.02 3.12 -5.11
N GLY A 183 25.20 4.03 -4.58
CA GLY A 183 25.59 5.37 -4.14
C GLY A 183 25.89 6.33 -5.29
N ALA A 184 25.39 6.07 -6.50
CA ALA A 184 25.44 7.03 -7.60
C ALA A 184 24.29 8.04 -7.46
N MET A 185 24.56 9.30 -7.78
CA MET A 185 23.50 10.30 -7.94
C MET A 185 22.63 9.96 -9.15
N VAL A 186 21.38 10.39 -9.15
CA VAL A 186 20.47 10.17 -10.26
C VAL A 186 19.87 11.48 -10.72
N VAL A 187 19.96 11.74 -12.02
CA VAL A 187 19.19 12.77 -12.72
C VAL A 187 18.17 12.05 -13.60
N SER A 188 16.89 12.37 -13.44
CA SER A 188 15.81 11.63 -14.10
C SER A 188 14.77 12.55 -14.71
N GLU A 189 14.16 12.14 -15.81
CA GLU A 189 12.83 12.63 -16.16
C GLU A 189 11.81 12.24 -15.06
N VAL A 190 10.77 13.06 -14.86
CA VAL A 190 9.61 12.67 -14.05
C VAL A 190 8.78 11.59 -14.77
N GLY A 191 8.24 10.64 -14.01
CA GLY A 191 7.30 9.65 -14.54
C GLY A 191 5.86 10.15 -14.51
N ALA A 192 4.98 9.51 -15.28
CA ALA A 192 3.54 9.79 -15.27
C ALA A 192 2.88 9.51 -13.90
N ASP A 193 3.50 8.66 -13.09
CA ASP A 193 3.09 8.25 -11.75
C ASP A 193 3.88 8.98 -10.64
N ALA A 194 4.44 10.18 -10.92
CA ALA A 194 5.27 10.93 -9.98
C ALA A 194 4.61 11.21 -8.61
N ALA A 195 3.27 11.24 -8.55
CA ALA A 195 2.52 11.36 -7.31
C ALA A 195 2.81 10.21 -6.31
N ASN A 196 3.14 9.02 -6.80
CA ASN A 196 3.39 7.81 -5.99
C ASN A 196 4.83 7.70 -5.47
N HIS A 197 5.72 8.62 -5.90
CA HIS A 197 7.16 8.55 -5.69
C HIS A 197 7.70 9.72 -4.85
N GLY A 198 6.89 10.25 -3.93
CA GLY A 198 7.27 11.36 -3.05
C GLY A 198 8.62 11.17 -2.35
N ALA A 199 8.91 9.95 -1.88
CA ALA A 199 10.16 9.61 -1.20
C ALA A 199 11.43 9.77 -2.08
N LEU A 200 11.28 9.87 -3.41
CA LEU A 200 12.41 10.08 -4.32
C LEU A 200 12.73 11.57 -4.57
N ARG A 201 11.84 12.51 -4.19
CA ARG A 201 11.96 13.94 -4.50
C ARG A 201 13.26 14.56 -3.99
N ASP A 202 13.74 14.14 -2.82
CA ASP A 202 14.94 14.70 -2.19
C ASP A 202 16.23 13.92 -2.50
N VAL A 203 16.13 12.82 -3.24
CA VAL A 203 17.29 11.97 -3.58
C VAL A 203 17.57 11.88 -5.07
N VAL A 204 16.61 12.27 -5.92
CA VAL A 204 16.73 12.32 -7.37
C VAL A 204 16.54 13.75 -7.85
N ASP A 205 17.43 14.23 -8.72
CA ASP A 205 17.23 15.52 -9.38
C ASP A 205 16.32 15.31 -10.61
N PHE A 206 15.07 15.76 -10.51
CA PHE A 206 14.06 15.56 -11.54
C PHE A 206 13.98 16.70 -12.58
N ALA A 207 13.86 16.32 -13.85
CA ALA A 207 13.55 17.19 -14.98
C ALA A 207 12.13 16.92 -15.51
N PRO A 208 11.42 17.92 -16.05
CA PRO A 208 10.19 17.68 -16.83
C PRO A 208 10.44 16.71 -17.99
N VAL A 209 9.43 15.93 -18.36
CA VAL A 209 9.51 14.98 -19.48
C VAL A 209 9.85 15.73 -20.77
N GLY A 210 10.89 15.26 -21.48
CA GLY A 210 11.32 15.83 -22.75
C GLY A 210 12.15 17.11 -22.64
N ASP A 211 12.36 17.65 -21.45
CA ASP A 211 13.20 18.84 -21.23
C ASP A 211 14.68 18.45 -21.18
N VAL A 212 15.28 18.34 -22.37
CA VAL A 212 16.69 17.97 -22.54
C VAL A 212 17.64 19.02 -21.94
N GLU A 213 17.27 20.31 -22.01
CA GLU A 213 18.08 21.38 -21.43
C GLU A 213 18.13 21.29 -19.90
N ALA A 214 17.00 20.97 -19.26
CA ALA A 214 16.97 20.69 -17.82
C ALA A 214 17.81 19.46 -17.46
N LEU A 215 17.73 18.36 -18.22
CA LEU A 215 18.57 17.18 -17.99
C LEU A 215 20.07 17.50 -18.08
N ILE A 216 20.47 18.30 -19.09
CA ILE A 216 21.85 18.77 -19.24
C ILE A 216 22.26 19.61 -18.03
N ARG A 217 21.47 20.61 -17.66
CA ARG A 217 21.75 21.52 -16.53
C ARG A 217 21.90 20.77 -15.21
N LEU A 218 20.97 19.85 -14.93
CA LEU A 218 20.97 19.06 -13.69
C LEU A 218 22.15 18.08 -13.66
N THR A 219 22.48 17.45 -14.79
CA THR A 219 23.62 16.54 -14.86
C THR A 219 24.94 17.29 -14.72
N ARG A 220 25.07 18.47 -15.34
CA ARG A 220 26.23 19.36 -15.15
C ARG A 220 26.36 19.81 -13.70
N ARG A 221 25.28 20.26 -13.08
CA ARG A 221 25.27 20.57 -11.63
C ARG A 221 25.75 19.37 -10.81
N ALA A 222 25.21 18.19 -11.06
CA ALA A 222 25.61 16.97 -10.36
C ALA A 222 27.06 16.54 -10.64
N LEU A 223 27.70 16.96 -11.74
CA LEU A 223 29.11 16.67 -12.04
C LEU A 223 30.08 17.74 -11.55
N ASP A 224 29.67 19.00 -11.56
CA ASP A 224 30.55 20.16 -11.41
C ASP A 224 30.42 20.83 -10.04
N ASP A 225 29.21 20.90 -9.47
CA ASP A 225 28.94 21.51 -8.17
C ASP A 225 29.26 20.56 -7.00
N ALA A 226 30.37 20.82 -6.31
CA ALA A 226 30.85 19.99 -5.20
C ALA A 226 29.94 20.02 -3.97
N GLU A 227 29.29 21.15 -3.69
CA GLU A 227 28.40 21.30 -2.55
C GLU A 227 27.12 20.50 -2.77
N HIS A 228 26.52 20.64 -3.95
CA HIS A 228 25.36 19.85 -4.36
C HIS A 228 25.65 18.34 -4.33
N ARG A 229 26.81 17.91 -4.86
CA ARG A 229 27.24 16.51 -4.79
C ARG A 229 27.34 16.02 -3.34
N GLN A 230 28.01 16.78 -2.48
CA GLN A 230 28.24 16.36 -1.10
C GLN A 230 26.92 16.26 -0.32
N ALA A 231 26.02 17.23 -0.49
CA ALA A 231 24.69 17.19 0.10
C ALA A 231 23.91 15.96 -0.37
N ARG A 232 23.87 15.72 -1.70
CA ARG A 232 23.09 14.63 -2.27
C ARG A 232 23.63 13.25 -1.90
N LEU A 233 24.95 13.06 -1.85
CA LEU A 233 25.55 11.80 -1.43
C LEU A 233 25.19 11.43 0.02
N GLY A 234 25.08 12.42 0.90
CA GLY A 234 24.58 12.22 2.27
C GLY A 234 23.15 11.69 2.28
N THR A 235 22.24 12.35 1.56
CA THR A 235 20.83 11.94 1.47
C THR A 235 20.67 10.56 0.83
N ILE A 236 21.41 10.26 -0.24
CA ILE A 236 21.38 8.95 -0.92
C ILE A 236 21.84 7.84 0.02
N ALA A 237 22.92 8.05 0.79
CA ALA A 237 23.41 7.03 1.72
C ALA A 237 22.37 6.73 2.82
N SER A 238 21.74 7.76 3.38
CA SER A 238 20.64 7.60 4.35
C SER A 238 19.45 6.89 3.72
N PHE A 239 19.01 7.31 2.54
CA PHE A 239 17.88 6.71 1.83
C PHE A 239 18.13 5.24 1.48
N ALA A 240 19.32 4.90 0.97
CA ALA A 240 19.64 3.55 0.53
C ALA A 240 19.75 2.53 1.68
N THR A 241 20.01 3.02 2.90
CA THR A 241 20.24 2.16 4.09
C THR A 241 19.16 2.27 5.16
N ARG A 242 18.10 3.06 4.89
CA ARG A 242 16.96 3.26 5.79
C ARG A 242 16.27 1.95 6.15
N THR A 243 15.64 1.93 7.32
CA THR A 243 14.98 0.75 7.86
C THR A 243 13.61 0.50 7.25
N ASP A 244 12.91 1.56 6.85
CA ASP A 244 11.59 1.58 6.21
C ASP A 244 11.68 1.30 4.69
N ASN A 245 12.29 0.17 4.35
CA ASN A 245 12.43 -0.25 2.95
C ASN A 245 11.12 -0.87 2.44
N ARG A 246 10.48 -0.19 1.48
CA ARG A 246 9.14 -0.54 0.95
C ARG A 246 9.12 -1.89 0.24
N PHE A 247 10.20 -2.24 -0.46
CA PHE A 247 10.31 -3.55 -1.10
C PHE A 247 10.37 -4.67 -0.06
N ARG A 248 11.18 -4.51 1.00
CA ARG A 248 11.32 -5.54 2.04
C ARG A 248 10.00 -5.73 2.79
N ALA A 249 9.37 -4.63 3.18
CA ALA A 249 8.12 -4.64 3.93
C ALA A 249 6.96 -5.15 3.06
N GLY A 250 6.85 -4.68 1.82
CA GLY A 250 5.85 -5.16 0.84
C GLY A 250 6.02 -6.65 0.52
N PHE A 251 7.26 -7.14 0.41
CA PHE A 251 7.50 -8.55 0.17
C PHE A 251 7.09 -9.40 1.38
N ARG A 252 7.34 -8.94 2.62
CA ARG A 252 6.84 -9.62 3.83
C ARG A 252 5.32 -9.57 3.93
N ARG A 253 4.68 -8.49 3.51
CA ARG A 253 3.22 -8.42 3.40
C ARG A 253 2.68 -9.46 2.43
N PHE A 254 3.36 -9.68 1.31
CA PHE A 254 3.04 -10.79 0.40
C PHE A 254 3.25 -12.16 1.03
N LEU A 255 4.35 -12.37 1.76
CA LEU A 255 4.59 -13.65 2.47
C LEU A 255 3.50 -13.94 3.49
N LEU A 256 3.06 -12.93 4.26
CA LEU A 256 1.94 -13.04 5.20
C LEU A 256 0.66 -13.44 4.46
N ALA A 257 0.37 -12.77 3.35
CA ALA A 257 -0.83 -13.04 2.54
C ALA A 257 -0.82 -14.41 1.83
N GLN A 258 0.29 -15.13 1.86
CA GLN A 258 0.45 -16.46 1.30
C GLN A 258 0.73 -17.52 2.37
N ASP A 259 0.48 -17.18 3.64
CA ASP A 259 0.71 -18.03 4.82
C ASP A 259 2.16 -18.58 4.88
N MET A 260 3.11 -17.81 4.37
CA MET A 260 4.55 -18.13 4.42
C MET A 260 5.22 -17.55 5.67
N ILE A 261 4.60 -16.60 6.35
CA ILE A 261 5.00 -16.12 7.68
C ILE A 261 3.74 -15.86 8.50
N SER A 262 3.84 -15.97 9.82
CA SER A 262 2.75 -15.66 10.73
C SER A 262 2.54 -14.15 10.88
N PHE A 263 1.38 -13.76 11.43
CA PHE A 263 1.11 -12.37 11.75
C PHE A 263 2.08 -11.79 12.79
N ASP A 264 2.53 -12.60 13.74
CA ASP A 264 3.50 -12.17 14.74
C ASP A 264 4.91 -12.03 14.16
N GLU A 265 5.34 -12.95 13.28
CA GLU A 265 6.59 -12.82 12.52
C GLU A 265 6.60 -11.56 11.65
N PHE A 266 5.46 -11.24 11.02
CA PHE A 266 5.31 -9.99 10.26
C PHE A 266 5.42 -8.76 11.17
N ASN A 267 4.67 -8.69 12.26
CA ASN A 267 4.70 -7.53 13.17
C ASN A 267 6.06 -7.34 13.86
N GLN A 268 6.78 -8.43 14.14
CA GLN A 268 8.15 -8.34 14.68
C GLN A 268 9.12 -7.80 13.63
N ALA A 269 8.96 -8.21 12.37
CA ALA A 269 9.85 -7.78 11.28
C ALA A 269 9.54 -6.38 10.75
N GLU A 270 8.27 -5.95 10.82
CA GLU A 270 7.76 -4.68 10.29
C GLU A 270 6.84 -3.95 11.30
N PRO A 271 7.35 -3.58 12.49
CA PRO A 271 6.54 -2.94 13.54
C PRO A 271 6.06 -1.52 13.17
N ASN A 272 6.63 -0.95 12.11
CA ASN A 272 6.32 0.37 11.57
C ASN A 272 5.63 0.26 10.21
N TRP A 273 4.82 -0.77 9.98
CA TRP A 273 4.04 -0.88 8.76
C TRP A 273 2.69 -0.14 8.88
N PRO A 274 2.23 0.56 7.81
CA PRO A 274 3.04 1.00 6.69
C PRO A 274 4.06 2.04 7.17
N ALA A 275 5.12 2.26 6.37
CA ALA A 275 6.15 3.24 6.73
C ALA A 275 5.50 4.57 7.15
N PRO A 276 5.94 5.19 8.26
CA PRO A 276 5.29 6.40 8.77
C PRO A 276 5.22 7.47 7.69
N LEU A 277 4.02 8.01 7.45
CA LEU A 277 3.86 9.24 6.67
C LEU A 277 4.35 10.42 7.52
N GLU A 278 4.79 11.50 6.87
CA GLU A 278 5.36 12.68 7.53
C GLU A 278 4.46 13.19 8.66
N ALA A 279 5.10 13.72 9.71
CA ALA A 279 4.60 13.81 11.09
C ALA A 279 3.45 14.81 11.37
N GLU A 280 2.61 15.14 10.39
CA GLU A 280 1.54 16.13 10.54
C GLU A 280 0.13 15.63 10.24
N VAL A 281 -0.10 14.31 10.25
CA VAL A 281 -1.43 13.79 9.92
C VAL A 281 -2.28 13.61 11.19
N THR A 282 -3.43 14.29 11.17
CA THR A 282 -4.64 13.99 11.92
C THR A 282 -4.80 12.48 12.18
N ARG A 283 -5.23 12.09 13.40
CA ARG A 283 -5.45 10.69 13.81
C ARG A 283 -6.70 10.06 13.17
N ARG A 284 -6.95 10.42 11.91
CA ARG A 284 -8.00 9.93 11.03
C ARG A 284 -7.32 8.99 10.03
N ILE A 285 -7.68 7.72 10.06
CA ILE A 285 -7.06 6.66 9.26
C ILE A 285 -8.12 6.07 8.33
N CYS A 286 -7.79 5.95 7.05
CA CYS A 286 -8.57 5.20 6.08
C CYS A 286 -7.82 3.91 5.73
N LEU A 287 -8.39 2.76 6.12
CA LEU A 287 -7.92 1.45 5.69
C LEU A 287 -8.27 1.21 4.22
N THR A 288 -7.26 0.94 3.40
CA THR A 288 -7.40 0.74 1.95
C THR A 288 -6.36 -0.26 1.44
N LEU A 289 -6.54 -0.80 0.24
CA LEU A 289 -5.52 -1.64 -0.43
C LEU A 289 -4.94 -0.93 -1.66
N PRO A 290 -3.61 -0.94 -1.86
CA PRO A 290 -3.00 -0.43 -3.09
C PRO A 290 -3.43 -1.24 -4.32
N GLU A 291 -3.81 -2.50 -4.12
CA GLU A 291 -4.37 -3.37 -5.16
C GLU A 291 -5.79 -2.98 -5.59
N THR A 292 -6.47 -2.07 -4.90
CA THR A 292 -7.86 -1.67 -5.19
C THR A 292 -7.91 -0.20 -5.60
N SER A 293 -7.16 0.14 -6.64
CA SER A 293 -6.93 1.53 -7.08
C SER A 293 -8.22 2.30 -7.36
N ALA A 294 -9.26 1.65 -7.89
CA ALA A 294 -10.57 2.26 -8.10
C ALA A 294 -11.25 2.68 -6.78
N ARG A 295 -11.22 1.82 -5.74
CA ARG A 295 -11.75 2.13 -4.41
C ARG A 295 -10.99 3.31 -3.79
N ARG A 296 -9.67 3.24 -3.83
CA ARG A 296 -8.78 4.29 -3.31
C ARG A 296 -9.01 5.64 -3.99
N THR A 297 -9.11 5.65 -5.33
CA THR A 297 -9.38 6.87 -6.11
C THR A 297 -10.72 7.48 -5.75
N GLN A 298 -11.73 6.64 -5.51
CA GLN A 298 -13.05 7.11 -5.12
C GLN A 298 -13.12 7.60 -3.68
N PHE A 299 -12.37 7.01 -2.75
CA PHE A 299 -12.20 7.59 -1.43
C PHE A 299 -11.58 8.98 -1.54
N LEU A 300 -10.45 9.11 -2.24
CA LEU A 300 -9.71 10.36 -2.42
C LEU A 300 -10.48 11.46 -3.16
N SER A 301 -11.54 11.14 -3.90
CA SER A 301 -12.38 12.15 -4.57
C SER A 301 -13.42 12.80 -3.64
N GLN A 302 -13.60 12.29 -2.43
CA GLN A 302 -14.49 12.87 -1.42
C GLN A 302 -13.80 14.01 -0.67
N ALA A 303 -14.52 15.09 -0.37
CA ALA A 303 -13.97 16.30 0.24
C ALA A 303 -13.13 16.06 1.52
N PRO A 304 -13.58 15.26 2.52
CA PRO A 304 -12.82 15.08 3.76
C PRO A 304 -11.66 14.09 3.63
N ALA A 305 -11.46 13.45 2.46
CA ALA A 305 -10.44 12.40 2.30
C ALA A 305 -9.01 12.91 2.50
N ALA A 306 -8.76 14.20 2.23
CA ALA A 306 -7.46 14.83 2.46
C ALA A 306 -7.07 14.86 3.95
N ASP A 307 -8.03 14.78 4.86
CA ASP A 307 -7.80 14.76 6.31
C ASP A 307 -7.54 13.35 6.85
N PHE A 308 -7.51 12.32 6.00
CA PHE A 308 -7.27 10.94 6.40
C PHE A 308 -5.92 10.44 5.89
N MET A 309 -5.16 9.82 6.79
CA MET A 309 -4.02 9.00 6.43
C MET A 309 -4.51 7.73 5.72
N LEU A 310 -4.03 7.47 4.51
CA LEU A 310 -4.24 6.17 3.87
C LEU A 310 -3.36 5.10 4.53
N TRP A 311 -3.98 4.04 5.03
CA TRP A 311 -3.30 2.88 5.57
C TRP A 311 -3.34 1.73 4.57
N ASP A 312 -2.17 1.35 4.06
CA ASP A 312 -2.04 0.18 3.19
C ASP A 312 -2.29 -1.10 4.00
N GLY A 313 -3.50 -1.64 3.88
CA GLY A 313 -3.96 -2.81 4.61
C GLY A 313 -3.15 -4.06 4.30
N LEU A 314 -3.04 -4.94 5.31
CA LEU A 314 -2.51 -6.28 5.19
C LEU A 314 -3.49 -7.17 4.42
N ARG A 315 -2.96 -8.27 3.87
CA ARG A 315 -3.75 -9.25 3.13
C ARG A 315 -3.62 -10.63 3.78
N GLY A 316 -4.66 -11.43 3.61
CA GLY A 316 -4.74 -12.80 4.11
C GLY A 316 -5.74 -13.60 3.27
N GLN A 317 -5.70 -14.92 3.43
CA GLN A 317 -6.60 -15.85 2.76
C GLN A 317 -7.28 -16.74 3.81
N PRO A 318 -8.62 -16.78 3.90
CA PRO A 318 -9.59 -15.95 3.15
C PRO A 318 -9.49 -14.45 3.49
N GLY A 319 -10.05 -13.59 2.64
CA GLY A 319 -9.87 -12.13 2.68
C GLY A 319 -10.14 -11.47 4.04
N TRP A 320 -11.01 -12.05 4.87
CA TRP A 320 -11.43 -11.44 6.15
C TRP A 320 -10.28 -11.43 7.15
N ARG A 321 -9.33 -12.36 7.01
CA ARG A 321 -8.08 -12.35 7.79
C ARG A 321 -7.27 -11.09 7.50
N GLY A 322 -7.22 -10.65 6.23
CA GLY A 322 -6.57 -9.40 5.84
C GLY A 322 -7.16 -8.17 6.55
N ALA A 323 -8.49 -8.11 6.67
CA ALA A 323 -9.17 -7.06 7.43
C ALA A 323 -8.77 -7.08 8.90
N ALA A 324 -8.81 -8.26 9.52
CA ALA A 324 -8.50 -8.43 10.92
C ALA A 324 -7.02 -8.14 11.24
N PHE A 325 -6.09 -8.62 10.41
CA PHE A 325 -4.67 -8.26 10.48
C PHE A 325 -4.49 -6.74 10.45
N SER A 326 -5.17 -6.06 9.53
CA SER A 326 -5.03 -4.62 9.33
C SER A 326 -5.54 -3.83 10.54
N HIS A 327 -6.76 -4.09 11.01
CA HIS A 327 -7.32 -3.39 12.18
C HIS A 327 -6.53 -3.68 13.45
N SER A 328 -6.15 -4.94 13.68
CA SER A 328 -5.33 -5.32 14.83
C SER A 328 -3.99 -4.57 14.81
N GLN A 329 -3.34 -4.50 13.64
CA GLN A 329 -2.09 -3.77 13.48
C GLN A 329 -2.25 -2.26 13.68
N ILE A 330 -3.27 -1.62 13.10
CA ILE A 330 -3.55 -0.19 13.31
C ILE A 330 -3.68 0.08 14.81
N CYS A 331 -4.45 -0.74 15.53
CA CYS A 331 -4.65 -0.56 16.97
C CYS A 331 -3.36 -0.79 17.77
N ARG A 332 -2.57 -1.82 17.44
CA ARG A 332 -1.24 -2.05 18.04
C ARG A 332 -0.33 -0.83 17.87
N ARG A 333 -0.34 -0.22 16.68
CA ARG A 333 0.47 0.96 16.36
C ARG A 333 0.04 2.17 17.19
N LEU A 334 -1.25 2.50 17.17
CA LEU A 334 -1.82 3.62 17.92
C LEU A 334 -1.55 3.49 19.43
N ILE A 335 -1.72 2.29 19.99
CA ILE A 335 -1.44 2.03 21.42
C ILE A 335 0.05 2.24 21.73
N ALA A 336 0.96 1.78 20.87
CA ALA A 336 2.39 1.95 21.06
C ALA A 336 2.82 3.43 20.99
N GLU A 337 2.10 4.26 20.22
CA GLU A 337 2.28 5.71 20.13
C GLU A 337 1.61 6.48 21.27
N GLY A 338 0.92 5.79 22.19
CA GLY A 338 0.26 6.39 23.34
C GLY A 338 -1.11 7.00 23.04
N GLU A 339 -1.76 6.56 21.96
CA GLU A 339 -3.02 7.11 21.53
C GLU A 339 -4.21 6.65 22.38
N GLU A 340 -5.02 7.62 22.79
CA GLU A 340 -6.23 7.39 23.59
C GLU A 340 -7.50 7.36 22.74
N LEU A 341 -7.45 7.96 21.54
CA LEU A 341 -8.57 8.11 20.63
C LEU A 341 -8.09 8.12 19.18
N ALA A 342 -8.79 7.40 18.30
CA ALA A 342 -8.54 7.42 16.86
C ALA A 342 -9.85 7.37 16.06
N ILE A 343 -9.84 7.97 14.87
CA ILE A 343 -10.90 7.82 13.87
C ILE A 343 -10.39 6.85 12.81
N ILE A 344 -11.12 5.78 12.55
CA ILE A 344 -10.76 4.76 11.55
C ILE A 344 -11.96 4.54 10.63
N CYS A 345 -11.75 4.59 9.33
CA CYS A 345 -12.74 4.21 8.32
C CYS A 345 -12.16 3.26 7.28
N GLU A 346 -13.01 2.62 6.51
CA GLU A 346 -12.66 1.86 5.30
C GLU A 346 -12.87 2.72 4.05
N ASP A 347 -12.22 2.38 2.94
CA ASP A 347 -12.31 3.15 1.68
C ASP A 347 -13.64 3.01 0.91
N ASP A 348 -14.61 2.26 1.45
CA ASP A 348 -16.00 2.20 0.98
C ASP A 348 -16.97 3.11 1.76
N VAL A 349 -16.46 3.94 2.67
CA VAL A 349 -17.24 4.99 3.36
C VAL A 349 -17.76 6.05 2.38
N LEU A 350 -18.98 6.53 2.63
CA LEU A 350 -19.56 7.69 1.94
C LEU A 350 -19.76 8.85 2.92
N PHE A 351 -19.05 9.94 2.69
CA PHE A 351 -19.19 11.16 3.48
C PHE A 351 -20.30 12.05 2.93
N PRO A 352 -21.25 12.52 3.76
CA PRO A 352 -22.21 13.52 3.35
C PRO A 352 -21.55 14.90 3.18
N ALA A 353 -22.21 15.81 2.48
CA ALA A 353 -21.67 17.15 2.20
C ALA A 353 -21.42 17.98 3.49
N ASP A 354 -22.16 17.69 4.56
CA ASP A 354 -22.08 18.32 5.88
C ASP A 354 -21.30 17.47 6.90
N PHE A 355 -20.45 16.55 6.44
CA PHE A 355 -19.74 15.58 7.30
C PHE A 355 -18.99 16.23 8.47
N GLU A 356 -18.19 17.27 8.24
CA GLU A 356 -17.40 17.90 9.32
C GLU A 356 -18.29 18.56 10.37
N GLU A 357 -19.37 19.26 9.97
CA GLU A 357 -20.34 19.85 10.91
C GLU A 357 -21.00 18.76 11.77
N ARG A 358 -21.37 17.65 11.15
CA ARG A 358 -21.97 16.51 11.86
C ARG A 358 -20.98 15.80 12.76
N LEU A 359 -19.72 15.66 12.35
CA LEU A 359 -18.65 15.08 13.15
C LEU A 359 -18.35 15.97 14.37
N ASP A 360 -18.31 17.29 14.21
CA ASP A 360 -18.14 18.24 15.30
C ASP A 360 -19.29 18.15 16.32
N LEU A 361 -20.54 18.00 15.85
CA LEU A 361 -21.69 17.76 16.72
C LEU A 361 -21.54 16.45 17.51
N VAL A 362 -21.17 15.37 16.82
CA VAL A 362 -20.91 14.06 17.44
C VAL A 362 -19.81 14.19 18.51
N GLN A 363 -18.69 14.84 18.22
CA GLN A 363 -17.60 14.99 19.18
C GLN A 363 -18.02 15.80 20.42
N ARG A 364 -18.81 16.87 20.24
CA ARG A 364 -19.36 17.66 21.37
C ARG A 364 -20.31 16.85 22.24
N TYR A 365 -21.11 15.95 21.65
CA TYR A 365 -21.94 15.01 22.40
C TYR A 365 -21.09 13.98 23.16
N LEU A 366 -20.16 13.32 22.47
CA LEU A 366 -19.28 12.30 23.03
C LEU A 366 -18.42 12.82 24.20
N ALA A 367 -18.08 14.11 24.23
CA ALA A 367 -17.36 14.74 25.34
C ALA A 367 -18.16 14.79 26.66
N ARG A 368 -19.48 14.55 26.63
CA ARG A 368 -20.40 14.71 27.77
C ARG A 368 -20.98 13.40 28.29
N THR A 369 -20.70 12.31 27.60
CA THR A 369 -21.25 10.99 27.94
C THR A 369 -20.14 9.97 28.11
N GLU A 370 -20.48 8.88 28.77
CA GLU A 370 -19.65 7.70 28.83
C GLU A 370 -19.81 6.85 27.55
N TRP A 371 -18.70 6.50 26.92
CA TRP A 371 -18.66 5.66 25.72
C TRP A 371 -17.27 5.05 25.54
N GLU A 372 -17.20 4.02 24.71
CA GLU A 372 -15.94 3.36 24.31
C GLU A 372 -15.74 3.39 22.80
N MET A 373 -16.83 3.34 22.03
CA MET A 373 -16.83 3.40 20.57
C MET A 373 -17.99 4.26 20.08
N PHE A 374 -17.74 5.11 19.09
CA PHE A 374 -18.80 5.67 18.26
C PHE A 374 -18.78 4.97 16.91
N SER A 375 -19.94 4.52 16.45
CA SER A 375 -20.09 3.91 15.13
C SER A 375 -20.84 4.86 14.21
N GLY A 376 -20.20 5.27 13.12
CA GLY A 376 -20.77 6.20 12.15
C GLY A 376 -21.81 5.57 11.23
N PHE A 377 -21.86 4.24 11.19
CA PHE A 377 -22.73 3.44 10.34
C PHE A 377 -22.97 2.06 10.95
N ILE A 378 -24.17 1.49 10.75
CA ILE A 378 -24.48 0.12 11.17
C ILE A 378 -24.75 -0.74 9.93
N ALA A 379 -23.93 -1.78 9.75
CA ALA A 379 -24.12 -2.75 8.68
C ALA A 379 -24.96 -3.96 9.11
N ASP A 380 -24.66 -4.54 10.28
CA ASP A 380 -25.31 -5.76 10.78
C ASP A 380 -25.52 -5.67 12.30
N LEU A 381 -26.66 -5.13 12.73
CA LEU A 381 -27.00 -5.03 14.14
C LEU A 381 -27.31 -6.41 14.72
N HIS A 382 -26.53 -6.85 15.71
CA HIS A 382 -26.77 -8.11 16.39
C HIS A 382 -28.20 -8.19 16.99
N PRO A 383 -28.98 -9.27 16.80
CA PRO A 383 -30.36 -9.38 17.32
C PRO A 383 -30.49 -9.17 18.84
N GLU A 384 -29.48 -9.62 19.59
CA GLU A 384 -29.40 -9.47 21.05
C GLU A 384 -28.84 -8.13 21.53
N ALA A 385 -28.47 -7.21 20.63
CA ALA A 385 -28.01 -5.89 21.04
C ALA A 385 -29.10 -5.17 21.84
N LYS A 386 -28.74 -4.56 22.96
CA LYS A 386 -29.66 -3.87 23.86
C LYS A 386 -29.43 -2.38 23.75
N ILE A 387 -30.52 -1.63 23.73
CA ILE A 387 -30.47 -0.18 23.90
C ILE A 387 -30.31 0.12 25.39
N LEU A 388 -29.25 0.86 25.71
CA LEU A 388 -28.91 1.28 27.06
C LEU A 388 -29.53 2.64 27.38
N ALA A 389 -29.53 3.55 26.42
CA ALA A 389 -30.07 4.90 26.55
C ALA A 389 -30.39 5.49 25.17
N ILE A 390 -31.31 6.44 25.14
CA ILE A 390 -31.62 7.26 23.97
C ILE A 390 -31.66 8.70 24.43
N GLU A 391 -30.85 9.55 23.80
CA GLU A 391 -30.70 10.96 24.17
C GLU A 391 -30.88 11.84 22.94
N GLU A 392 -31.47 13.02 23.14
CA GLU A 392 -31.57 14.04 22.10
C GLU A 392 -30.57 15.14 22.41
N PHE A 393 -29.71 15.47 21.45
CA PHE A 393 -28.71 16.51 21.62
C PHE A 393 -28.60 17.34 20.35
N GLU A 394 -28.90 18.64 20.47
CA GLU A 394 -28.86 19.61 19.36
C GLU A 394 -29.61 19.15 18.10
N GLY A 395 -30.75 18.49 18.28
CA GLY A 395 -31.62 18.01 17.20
C GLY A 395 -31.20 16.67 16.59
N VAL A 396 -30.17 16.01 17.13
CA VAL A 396 -29.74 14.67 16.74
C VAL A 396 -30.08 13.67 17.84
N THR A 397 -30.66 12.54 17.44
CA THR A 397 -30.91 11.43 18.36
C THR A 397 -29.66 10.56 18.46
N PHE A 398 -29.17 10.37 19.68
CA PHE A 398 -28.07 9.45 20.00
C PHE A 398 -28.61 8.21 20.69
N VAL A 399 -28.20 7.04 20.20
CA VAL A 399 -28.61 5.75 20.73
C VAL A 399 -27.39 5.05 21.30
N HIS A 400 -27.46 4.69 22.57
CA HIS A 400 -26.43 3.90 23.25
C HIS A 400 -26.79 2.43 23.19
N ILE A 401 -25.87 1.59 22.72
CA ILE A 401 -26.03 0.14 22.61
C ILE A 401 -24.85 -0.58 23.26
N ASP A 402 -25.07 -1.85 23.64
CA ASP A 402 -24.08 -2.66 24.38
C ASP A 402 -23.16 -3.53 23.51
N ARG A 403 -23.31 -3.45 22.17
CA ARG A 403 -22.54 -4.23 21.20
C ARG A 403 -22.15 -3.41 19.99
N ALA A 404 -20.99 -3.74 19.42
CA ALA A 404 -20.50 -3.18 18.16
C ALA A 404 -21.23 -3.77 16.95
N VAL A 405 -21.08 -3.09 15.81
CA VAL A 405 -22.05 -3.19 14.71
C VAL A 405 -21.46 -3.00 13.30
N SER A 406 -20.24 -2.45 13.16
CA SER A 406 -19.57 -2.22 11.87
C SER A 406 -18.11 -1.73 12.01
N MET A 407 -17.29 -1.97 10.99
CA MET A 407 -15.95 -1.37 10.82
C MET A 407 -15.87 -0.17 9.84
N VAL A 408 -16.95 0.19 9.12
CA VAL A 408 -16.93 1.18 8.03
C VAL A 408 -16.42 2.57 8.46
N PHE A 409 -16.89 3.07 9.61
CA PHE A 409 -16.41 4.33 10.20
C PHE A 409 -16.60 4.29 11.70
N ASN A 410 -15.52 4.47 12.45
CA ASN A 410 -15.56 4.42 13.90
C ASN A 410 -14.64 5.46 14.54
N ILE A 411 -15.08 5.98 15.69
CA ILE A 411 -14.21 6.67 16.64
C ILE A 411 -13.99 5.69 17.79
N LEU A 412 -12.74 5.33 18.04
CA LEU A 412 -12.37 4.30 19.01
C LEU A 412 -11.62 4.92 20.17
N ARG A 413 -11.99 4.55 21.41
CA ARG A 413 -11.17 4.81 22.59
C ARG A 413 -10.22 3.65 22.86
N ARG A 414 -9.20 3.92 23.68
CA ARG A 414 -8.16 2.95 24.05
C ARG A 414 -8.65 1.56 24.46
N PRO A 415 -9.71 1.36 25.27
CA PRO A 415 -10.18 0.02 25.63
C PRO A 415 -10.61 -0.82 24.42
N VAL A 416 -11.24 -0.20 23.42
CA VAL A 416 -11.64 -0.88 22.18
C VAL A 416 -10.42 -1.18 21.33
N MET A 417 -9.50 -0.22 21.20
CA MET A 417 -8.24 -0.45 20.48
C MET A 417 -7.44 -1.60 21.09
N GLN A 418 -7.36 -1.68 22.43
CA GLN A 418 -6.68 -2.78 23.13
C GLN A 418 -7.31 -4.13 22.78
N HIS A 419 -8.64 -4.22 22.81
CA HIS A 419 -9.35 -5.43 22.43
C HIS A 419 -9.08 -5.84 20.97
N LEU A 420 -9.13 -4.90 20.02
CA LEU A 420 -8.84 -5.17 18.61
C LEU A 420 -7.36 -5.58 18.38
N ALA A 421 -6.44 -4.99 19.14
CA ALA A 421 -5.00 -5.33 19.09
C ALA A 421 -4.71 -6.77 19.56
N GLU A 422 -5.55 -7.31 20.44
CA GLU A 422 -5.47 -8.68 20.99
C GLU A 422 -6.13 -9.74 20.10
N TRP A 423 -6.62 -9.36 18.90
CA TRP A 423 -7.21 -10.30 17.95
C TRP A 423 -6.32 -11.53 17.70
N ASN A 424 -6.94 -12.72 17.76
CA ASN A 424 -6.23 -13.99 17.66
C ASN A 424 -6.07 -14.46 16.21
N ALA A 425 -4.84 -14.38 15.69
CA ALA A 425 -4.51 -14.79 14.33
C ALA A 425 -4.61 -16.30 14.06
N GLU A 426 -4.58 -17.13 15.10
CA GLU A 426 -4.62 -18.60 14.99
C GLU A 426 -6.06 -19.15 14.96
N ASN A 427 -7.07 -18.30 15.17
CA ASN A 427 -8.47 -18.71 15.13
C ASN A 427 -9.07 -18.49 13.72
N ASP A 428 -9.27 -19.57 12.99
CA ASP A 428 -9.77 -19.53 11.61
C ASP A 428 -11.29 -19.57 11.49
N ASN A 429 -12.05 -19.45 12.58
CA ASN A 429 -13.51 -19.51 12.55
C ASN A 429 -14.13 -18.15 12.14
N PRO A 430 -14.66 -17.99 10.91
CA PRO A 430 -15.19 -16.71 10.45
C PRO A 430 -16.43 -16.24 11.21
N TYR A 431 -17.16 -17.16 11.85
CA TYR A 431 -18.37 -16.83 12.61
C TYR A 431 -18.09 -16.19 13.96
N THR A 432 -16.85 -16.31 14.46
CA THR A 432 -16.46 -15.80 15.79
C THR A 432 -15.24 -14.89 15.75
N ASN A 433 -14.45 -14.94 14.66
CA ASN A 433 -13.13 -14.32 14.61
C ASN A 433 -12.89 -13.37 13.43
N THR A 434 -13.89 -13.10 12.59
CA THR A 434 -13.82 -11.87 11.77
C THR A 434 -13.69 -10.65 12.69
N ILE A 435 -13.09 -9.56 12.23
CA ILE A 435 -12.79 -8.42 13.12
C ILE A 435 -14.03 -7.85 13.83
N ASP A 436 -15.17 -7.78 13.13
CA ASP A 436 -16.45 -7.35 13.70
C ASP A 436 -16.95 -8.35 14.76
N ARG A 437 -16.87 -9.66 14.50
CA ARG A 437 -17.28 -10.70 15.46
C ARG A 437 -16.34 -10.75 16.66
N TRP A 438 -15.05 -10.52 16.44
CA TRP A 438 -14.10 -10.37 17.53
C TRP A 438 -14.46 -9.18 18.42
N LEU A 439 -14.80 -8.03 17.83
CA LEU A 439 -15.23 -6.86 18.57
C LEU A 439 -16.52 -7.11 19.36
N GLU A 440 -17.45 -7.91 18.83
CA GLU A 440 -18.67 -8.35 19.52
C GLU A 440 -18.43 -9.32 20.70
N ASN A 441 -17.25 -9.96 20.79
CA ASN A 441 -16.93 -10.92 21.87
C ASN A 441 -16.75 -10.26 23.25
N ARG A 442 -16.88 -8.93 23.34
CA ARG A 442 -16.97 -8.22 24.62
C ARG A 442 -18.13 -7.23 24.60
N PRO A 443 -18.81 -6.99 25.74
CA PRO A 443 -19.67 -5.83 25.89
C PRO A 443 -18.89 -4.56 25.57
N THR A 444 -19.46 -3.68 24.76
CA THR A 444 -18.85 -2.39 24.41
C THR A 444 -19.91 -1.31 24.49
N ARG A 445 -19.61 -0.20 25.17
CA ARG A 445 -20.51 0.97 25.19
C ARG A 445 -20.39 1.73 23.88
N VAL A 446 -21.31 1.46 22.97
CA VAL A 446 -21.32 2.04 21.62
C VAL A 446 -22.36 3.15 21.53
N VAL A 447 -21.97 4.27 20.93
CA VAL A 447 -22.86 5.38 20.59
C VAL A 447 -23.07 5.42 19.09
N VAL A 448 -24.32 5.62 18.66
CA VAL A 448 -24.69 5.80 17.26
C VAL A 448 -25.59 7.03 17.12
N ALA A 449 -25.35 7.85 16.11
CA ALA A 449 -26.20 9.01 15.78
C ALA A 449 -27.26 8.63 14.75
N LEU A 450 -28.48 9.16 14.89
CA LEU A 450 -29.55 9.06 13.91
C LEU A 450 -29.92 10.45 13.37
N PRO A 451 -29.88 10.66 12.03
CA PRO A 451 -29.42 9.72 11.00
C PRO A 451 -27.92 9.38 11.15
N PHE A 452 -27.49 8.25 10.57
CA PHE A 452 -26.08 7.80 10.60
C PHE A 452 -25.12 8.85 10.03
N LEU A 453 -23.94 8.98 10.65
CA LEU A 453 -22.95 10.01 10.31
C LEU A 453 -22.45 9.85 8.88
N VAL A 454 -22.21 8.62 8.45
CA VAL A 454 -21.73 8.29 7.11
C VAL A 454 -22.63 7.25 6.45
N GLY A 455 -22.54 7.15 5.12
CA GLY A 455 -23.07 6.03 4.36
C GLY A 455 -21.99 4.99 4.05
N HIS A 456 -22.40 3.95 3.33
CA HIS A 456 -21.54 2.88 2.83
C HIS A 456 -21.84 2.62 1.35
N ARG A 457 -20.81 2.32 0.57
CA ARG A 457 -20.96 1.97 -0.84
C ARG A 457 -21.30 0.51 -1.07
N SER A 458 -22.40 0.23 -1.74
CA SER A 458 -22.80 -1.13 -2.11
C SER A 458 -22.42 -1.58 -3.51
N ASP A 459 -21.92 -0.66 -4.35
CA ASP A 459 -21.50 -0.93 -5.73
C ASP A 459 -20.08 -1.51 -5.85
N ALA A 460 -19.29 -1.46 -4.77
CA ALA A 460 -17.97 -2.06 -4.70
C ALA A 460 -18.06 -3.48 -4.10
N LYS A 461 -17.52 -4.49 -4.80
CA LYS A 461 -17.31 -5.83 -4.20
C LYS A 461 -16.41 -5.68 -2.98
N SER A 462 -16.81 -6.25 -1.83
CA SER A 462 -15.96 -6.27 -0.64
C SER A 462 -14.67 -7.02 -0.94
N THR A 463 -13.54 -6.34 -0.88
CA THR A 463 -12.21 -6.90 -1.19
C THR A 463 -11.65 -7.73 -0.03
N LEU A 464 -12.36 -7.77 1.09
CA LEU A 464 -11.96 -8.41 2.33
C LEU A 464 -12.96 -9.49 2.78
N ARG A 465 -14.10 -9.69 2.12
CA ARG A 465 -15.09 -10.71 2.51
C ARG A 465 -15.70 -11.36 1.26
N GLU A 466 -14.95 -12.25 0.61
CA GLU A 466 -15.43 -12.94 -0.60
C GLU A 466 -16.55 -13.96 -0.32
N ASP A 467 -16.60 -14.56 0.88
CA ASP A 467 -17.47 -15.72 1.14
C ASP A 467 -18.92 -15.38 1.50
N GLN A 468 -19.28 -14.10 1.49
CA GLN A 468 -20.67 -13.70 1.52
C GLN A 468 -20.86 -12.57 0.51
N ILE A 469 -21.55 -12.87 -0.58
CA ILE A 469 -22.39 -11.88 -1.27
C ILE A 469 -23.49 -11.50 -0.26
N THR A 470 -23.13 -10.76 0.77
CA THR A 470 -24.08 -10.14 1.67
C THR A 470 -24.37 -8.79 1.05
N ARG A 471 -25.61 -8.68 0.58
CA ARG A 471 -26.31 -7.43 0.30
C ARG A 471 -26.13 -6.51 1.52
N TYR A 472 -25.02 -5.75 1.59
CA TYR A 472 -24.76 -4.81 2.68
C TYR A 472 -25.92 -3.81 2.79
N ASP A 473 -26.55 -3.46 1.66
CA ASP A 473 -27.79 -2.67 1.64
C ASP A 473 -28.96 -3.35 2.34
N GLU A 474 -29.21 -4.64 2.08
CA GLU A 474 -30.30 -5.37 2.74
C GLU A 474 -30.00 -5.62 4.22
N LEU A 475 -28.75 -5.89 4.59
CA LEU A 475 -28.34 -6.02 5.98
C LEU A 475 -28.45 -4.68 6.72
N SER A 476 -28.00 -3.58 6.10
CA SER A 476 -28.06 -2.25 6.70
C SER A 476 -29.51 -1.80 6.84
N GLN A 477 -30.36 -2.04 5.83
CA GLN A 477 -31.78 -1.75 5.92
C GLN A 477 -32.48 -2.58 7.00
N ARG A 478 -32.19 -3.89 7.09
CA ARG A 478 -32.71 -4.75 8.17
C ARG A 478 -32.21 -4.30 9.53
N SER A 479 -30.97 -3.83 9.62
CA SER A 479 -30.37 -3.33 10.85
C SER A 479 -31.00 -2.01 11.29
N LEU A 480 -31.29 -1.10 10.36
CA LEU A 480 -32.06 0.12 10.61
C LEU A 480 -33.47 -0.21 11.10
N GLU A 481 -34.18 -1.12 10.42
CA GLU A 481 -35.51 -1.56 10.86
C GLU A 481 -35.48 -2.22 12.24
N LEU A 482 -34.46 -3.04 12.52
CA LEU A 482 -34.28 -3.66 13.84
C LEU A 482 -33.98 -2.62 14.91
N LEU A 483 -33.10 -1.66 14.63
CA LEU A 483 -32.76 -0.56 15.51
C LEU A 483 -34.00 0.28 15.82
N ASP A 484 -34.77 0.66 14.80
CA ASP A 484 -36.03 1.40 14.94
C ASP A 484 -37.04 0.65 15.80
N ARG A 485 -37.19 -0.66 15.60
CA ARG A 485 -38.05 -1.50 16.45
C ARG A 485 -37.59 -1.49 17.90
N LYS A 486 -36.29 -1.65 18.16
CA LYS A 486 -35.72 -1.62 19.52
C LYS A 486 -35.87 -0.24 20.16
N ILE A 487 -35.67 0.84 19.41
CA ILE A 487 -35.88 2.23 19.87
C ILE A 487 -37.32 2.44 20.32
N ARG A 488 -38.29 2.01 19.50
CA ARG A 488 -39.72 2.11 19.83
C ARG A 488 -40.06 1.28 21.07
N ALA A 489 -39.51 0.07 21.20
CA ALA A 489 -39.72 -0.78 22.37
C ALA A 489 -39.17 -0.12 23.65
N PHE A 490 -37.93 0.40 23.60
CA PHE A 490 -37.29 1.10 24.70
C PHE A 490 -38.08 2.33 25.15
N ARG A 491 -38.49 3.19 24.21
CA ARG A 491 -39.33 4.37 24.49
C ARG A 491 -40.69 3.99 25.09
N ALA A 492 -41.23 2.82 24.77
CA ALA A 492 -42.49 2.30 25.31
C ALA A 492 -42.34 1.64 26.70
N GLY A 493 -41.14 1.64 27.30
CA GLY A 493 -40.88 1.01 28.60
C GLY A 493 -40.93 -0.52 28.58
N ARG A 494 -40.88 -1.13 27.39
CA ARG A 494 -40.78 -2.59 27.22
C ARG A 494 -39.28 -2.90 27.06
N ALA A 495 -38.72 -3.69 27.97
CA ALA A 495 -37.32 -4.14 27.82
C ALA A 495 -37.15 -4.77 26.43
N GLY A 496 -36.25 -4.19 25.62
CA GLY A 496 -36.03 -4.53 24.20
C GLY A 496 -34.83 -5.42 23.93
#